data_AF-A0A8T1GQ28-F1
#
_entry.id   AF-A0A8T1GQ28-F1
#
_cell.length_a   1.000
_cell.length_b   1.000
_cell.length_c   1.000
_cell.angle_alpha   90.00
_cell.angle_beta   90.00
_cell.angle_gamma   90.00
#
_symmetry.space_group_name_H-M   'P 1'
#
loop_
_entity.id
_entity.type
_entity.pdbx_description
1 polymer ?
#
loop_
_entity_poly.entity_id
_entity_poly.type
_entity_poly.pdbx_seq_one_letter_code
_entity_poly.pdbx_strand_id
1 'polypeptide(L)'
;VAAVLLAKVERAASFELTTADYPTVVRSLADYQSGAAPTRLLRRYDDDEERAIGGGTISELATKFKGGASKLVDKLVNKKAHEVQAAKKLKLYHIEDTLTSSNINKLVNQVKEFNSKNTIKVSLIGTLTTKYGDQAVATALVTAERSTKSSSIVEQIRTLRSEQLVRWKKDGKSVTGVSTLLNFGNNRDLGQKFQVLDDYVTLVKKSDETLLRA
;
A
#
# COMPACT_ATOMS: atom_id res chain seq x y z
N VAL A 1 8.54 -54.29 -8.75
CA VAL A 1 9.66 -53.60 -8.07
C VAL A 1 9.40 -52.10 -8.15
N ALA A 2 8.92 -51.49 -7.07
CA ALA A 2 8.53 -50.08 -7.03
C ALA A 2 9.60 -49.30 -6.26
N ALA A 3 10.28 -48.37 -6.94
CA ALA A 3 11.30 -47.51 -6.36
C ALA A 3 10.66 -46.21 -5.87
N VAL A 4 10.62 -46.02 -4.55
CA VAL A 4 10.23 -44.77 -3.89
C VAL A 4 11.47 -43.89 -3.82
N LEU A 5 11.49 -42.79 -4.58
CA LEU A 5 12.56 -41.79 -4.52
C LEU A 5 12.19 -40.70 -3.50
N LEU A 6 12.88 -40.72 -2.35
CA LEU A 6 12.95 -39.61 -1.40
C LEU A 6 13.66 -38.42 -2.06
N ALA A 7 12.96 -37.29 -2.20
CA ALA A 7 13.59 -36.01 -2.50
C ALA A 7 13.76 -35.20 -1.19
N LYS A 8 15.01 -35.03 -0.77
CA LYS A 8 15.43 -34.08 0.27
C LYS A 8 15.03 -32.66 -0.18
N VAL A 9 14.31 -31.93 0.67
CA VAL A 9 14.15 -30.48 0.51
C VAL A 9 15.33 -29.81 1.21
N GLU A 10 16.24 -29.24 0.42
CA GLU A 10 17.30 -28.38 0.95
C GLU A 10 16.74 -26.98 1.22
N ARG A 11 17.13 -26.48 2.39
CA ARG A 11 16.74 -25.20 2.99
C ARG A 11 17.32 -24.06 2.16
N ALA A 12 16.48 -23.41 1.35
CA ALA A 12 16.87 -22.21 0.62
C ALA A 12 17.09 -21.04 1.59
N ALA A 13 18.26 -20.41 1.44
CA ALA A 13 18.74 -19.30 2.23
C ALA A 13 17.79 -18.08 2.17
N SER A 14 17.57 -17.50 3.34
CA SER A 14 16.92 -16.21 3.57
C SER A 14 17.60 -15.10 2.77
N PHE A 15 16.80 -14.29 2.09
CA PHE A 15 17.24 -13.03 1.50
C PHE A 15 17.37 -11.98 2.61
N GLU A 16 18.55 -11.38 2.70
CA GLU A 16 18.90 -10.31 3.62
C GLU A 16 18.01 -9.08 3.40
N LEU A 17 17.28 -8.67 4.45
CA LEU A 17 16.53 -7.43 4.48
C LEU A 17 17.47 -6.31 4.96
N THR A 18 17.80 -5.35 4.08
CA THR A 18 18.53 -4.15 4.49
C THR A 18 17.65 -3.29 5.39
N THR A 19 17.84 -3.43 6.70
CA THR A 19 17.25 -2.58 7.75
C THR A 19 17.92 -1.21 7.72
N ALA A 20 17.12 -0.17 7.48
CA ALA A 20 17.52 1.21 7.71
C ALA A 20 17.38 1.52 9.21
N ASP A 21 18.48 1.93 9.80
CA ASP A 21 18.66 2.29 11.20
C ASP A 21 17.80 3.52 11.56
N TYR A 22 16.91 3.38 12.54
CA TYR A 22 16.17 4.49 13.15
C TYR A 22 16.24 4.35 14.67
N PRO A 23 16.55 5.44 15.41
CA PRO A 23 16.77 5.36 16.84
C PRO A 23 15.46 5.09 17.60
N THR A 24 15.45 4.00 18.37
CA THR A 24 14.41 3.69 19.36
C THR A 24 14.48 4.69 20.52
N VAL A 25 13.45 5.50 20.70
CA VAL A 25 13.23 6.24 21.95
C VAL A 25 12.30 5.42 22.83
N VAL A 26 12.90 4.65 23.74
CA VAL A 26 12.21 4.06 24.90
C VAL A 26 11.94 5.20 25.90
N ARG A 27 10.69 5.35 26.34
CA ARG A 27 10.36 6.03 27.59
C ARG A 27 9.42 5.15 28.40
N SER A 28 9.94 4.65 29.51
CA SER A 28 9.17 4.00 30.57
C SER A 28 9.63 4.52 31.93
N LEU A 29 8.72 4.39 32.91
CA LEU A 29 8.72 4.72 34.35
C LEU A 29 8.47 6.20 34.73
N ALA A 30 7.61 6.52 35.71
CA ALA A 30 7.16 5.73 36.86
C ALA A 30 5.75 6.11 37.40
N ASP A 31 5.21 5.17 38.18
CA ASP A 31 4.06 5.20 39.09
C ASP A 31 4.14 6.29 40.18
N TYR A 32 2.99 6.79 40.65
CA TYR A 32 2.73 7.03 42.08
C TYR A 32 1.22 7.16 42.35
N GLN A 33 0.71 6.28 43.23
CA GLN A 33 -0.64 6.29 43.79
C GLN A 33 -0.74 7.21 45.03
N SER A 34 -1.80 8.01 45.11
CA SER A 34 -2.65 8.29 46.29
C SER A 34 -3.81 9.17 45.77
N GLY A 35 -5.06 9.15 46.21
CA GLY A 35 -5.67 8.78 47.47
C GLY A 35 -6.56 9.96 47.92
N ALA A 36 -7.88 9.78 47.84
CA ALA A 36 -8.97 10.60 48.41
C ALA A 36 -9.57 11.80 47.62
N ALA A 37 -10.90 11.76 47.49
CA ALA A 37 -11.83 12.88 47.25
C ALA A 37 -12.74 13.01 48.52
N PRO A 38 -13.37 14.16 48.87
CA PRO A 38 -14.42 14.76 48.03
C PRO A 38 -14.57 16.32 48.05
N THR A 39 -15.43 16.76 47.12
CA THR A 39 -16.08 18.07 46.82
C THR A 39 -16.39 19.08 47.96
N ARG A 40 -16.27 20.40 47.64
CA ARG A 40 -17.00 21.64 48.10
C ARG A 40 -16.01 22.82 48.28
N LEU A 41 -16.18 24.09 47.87
CA LEU A 41 -17.28 24.97 47.42
C LEU A 41 -16.73 26.13 46.53
N LEU A 42 -17.61 26.70 45.71
CA LEU A 42 -17.46 27.98 45.01
C LEU A 42 -17.14 29.15 45.97
N ARG A 43 -16.07 29.90 45.69
CA ARG A 43 -15.94 31.30 46.14
C ARG A 43 -15.10 32.09 45.14
N ARG A 44 -15.70 33.15 44.59
CA ARG A 44 -15.01 34.16 43.77
C ARG A 44 -14.10 35.01 44.65
N TYR A 45 -12.96 35.41 44.08
CA TYR A 45 -12.53 36.81 44.03
C TYR A 45 -11.90 37.06 42.66
N ASP A 46 -12.44 38.05 41.96
CA ASP A 46 -11.75 38.76 40.89
C ASP A 46 -10.63 39.56 41.56
N ASP A 47 -9.39 39.37 41.16
CA ASP A 47 -8.42 40.45 41.00
C ASP A 47 -7.16 39.96 40.29
N ASP A 48 -6.72 40.81 39.37
CA ASP A 48 -5.65 40.62 38.39
C ASP A 48 -4.31 40.25 39.02
N GLU A 49 -3.79 39.04 38.78
CA GLU A 49 -2.34 38.80 38.65
C GLU A 49 -2.05 37.61 37.71
N GLU A 50 -1.22 37.85 36.71
CA GLU A 50 -0.75 36.87 35.74
C GLU A 50 -0.02 35.70 36.42
N ARG A 51 -0.52 34.47 36.26
CA ARG A 51 0.33 33.27 36.30
C ARG A 51 -0.13 32.23 35.28
N ALA A 52 0.71 32.06 34.28
CA ALA A 52 0.59 31.16 33.14
C ALA A 52 0.35 29.70 33.53
N ILE A 53 -0.72 29.09 32.99
CA ILE A 53 -0.77 27.69 32.56
C ILE A 53 -1.70 27.58 31.33
N GLY A 54 -1.15 27.10 30.21
CA GLY A 54 -1.85 26.10 29.39
C GLY A 54 -2.77 26.57 28.26
N GLY A 55 -2.57 27.75 27.68
CA GLY A 55 -3.28 28.21 26.48
C GLY A 55 -2.53 27.91 25.17
N GLY A 56 -2.01 26.70 24.99
CA GLY A 56 -1.33 26.29 23.77
C GLY A 56 -2.33 26.16 22.62
N THR A 57 -2.59 27.26 21.93
CA THR A 57 -3.43 27.28 20.74
C THR A 57 -2.96 26.21 19.74
N ILE A 58 -3.91 25.41 19.27
CA ILE A 58 -3.86 24.47 18.13
C ILE A 58 -3.10 25.02 16.90
N SER A 59 -2.87 26.33 16.81
CA SER A 59 -2.03 27.00 15.81
C SER A 59 -0.59 26.50 15.76
N GLU A 60 0.02 26.07 16.87
CA GLU A 60 1.40 25.56 16.85
C GLU A 60 1.50 24.13 16.26
N LEU A 61 0.41 23.36 16.30
CA LEU A 61 0.33 22.05 15.63
C LEU A 61 0.19 22.21 14.10
N ALA A 62 -0.52 23.26 13.66
CA ALA A 62 -0.70 23.57 12.24
C ALA A 62 0.61 24.05 11.57
N THR A 63 1.46 24.79 12.29
CA THR A 63 2.75 25.25 11.74
C THR A 63 3.79 24.12 11.65
N LYS A 64 3.69 23.08 12.49
CA LYS A 64 4.60 21.91 12.45
C LYS A 64 4.22 20.87 11.38
N PHE A 65 2.97 20.84 10.90
CA PHE A 65 2.55 19.92 9.83
C PHE A 65 2.88 20.41 8.40
N LYS A 66 3.22 21.69 8.23
CA LYS A 66 3.34 22.32 6.90
C LYS A 66 4.57 21.86 6.09
N GLY A 67 5.58 21.27 6.72
CA GLY A 67 6.84 20.89 6.05
C GLY A 67 6.89 19.47 5.46
N GLY A 68 6.20 18.51 6.09
CA GLY A 68 6.27 17.08 5.72
C GLY A 68 5.25 16.69 4.64
N ALA A 69 4.01 17.17 4.75
CA ALA A 69 2.95 16.82 3.83
C ALA A 69 3.22 17.32 2.39
N SER A 70 3.74 18.54 2.23
CA SER A 70 3.99 19.14 0.90
C SER A 70 5.01 18.36 0.06
N LYS A 71 6.15 17.95 0.63
CA LYS A 71 7.18 17.18 -0.10
C LYS A 71 6.68 15.79 -0.55
N LEU A 72 5.80 15.18 0.23
CA LEU A 72 5.20 13.89 -0.12
C LEU A 72 4.17 14.04 -1.25
N VAL A 73 3.36 15.09 -1.20
CA VAL A 73 2.41 15.43 -2.27
C VAL A 73 3.16 15.74 -3.58
N ASP A 74 4.21 16.55 -3.53
CA ASP A 74 5.02 16.89 -4.72
C ASP A 74 5.64 15.65 -5.34
N LYS A 75 6.20 14.74 -4.52
CA LYS A 75 6.77 13.47 -4.99
C LYS A 75 5.70 12.56 -5.62
N LEU A 76 4.51 12.51 -5.05
CA LEU A 76 3.40 11.70 -5.56
C LEU A 76 2.87 12.24 -6.91
N VAL A 77 2.67 13.55 -7.00
CA VAL A 77 2.25 14.23 -8.23
C VAL A 77 3.27 14.01 -9.34
N ASN A 78 4.56 14.17 -9.02
CA ASN A 78 5.64 13.90 -9.97
C ASN A 78 5.65 12.44 -10.44
N LYS A 79 5.47 11.47 -9.54
CA LYS A 79 5.36 10.05 -9.91
C LYS A 79 4.17 9.78 -10.83
N LYS A 80 2.98 10.30 -10.49
CA LYS A 80 1.76 10.14 -11.29
C LYS A 80 1.93 10.73 -12.69
N ALA A 81 2.58 11.90 -12.81
CA ALA A 81 2.90 12.50 -14.10
C ALA A 81 3.80 11.61 -14.96
N HIS A 82 4.81 10.97 -14.37
CA HIS A 82 5.67 10.03 -15.09
C HIS A 82 4.91 8.74 -15.48
N GLU A 83 4.00 8.24 -14.63
CA GLU A 83 3.13 7.11 -14.96
C GLU A 83 2.22 7.44 -16.16
N VAL A 84 1.69 8.67 -16.24
CA VAL A 84 0.91 9.15 -17.39
C VAL A 84 1.79 9.21 -18.66
N GLN A 85 3.02 9.74 -18.55
CA GLN A 85 3.94 9.78 -19.69
C GLN A 85 4.32 8.37 -20.18
N ALA A 86 4.59 7.45 -19.25
CA ALA A 86 4.86 6.06 -19.56
C ALA A 86 3.64 5.43 -20.25
N ALA A 87 2.44 5.59 -19.69
CA ALA A 87 1.20 5.04 -20.26
C ALA A 87 0.93 5.53 -21.70
N LYS A 88 1.30 6.78 -22.01
CA LYS A 88 1.21 7.33 -23.37
C LYS A 88 2.27 6.76 -24.33
N LYS A 89 3.50 6.53 -23.84
CA LYS A 89 4.61 6.01 -24.66
C LYS A 89 4.52 4.50 -24.88
N LEU A 90 3.97 3.76 -23.93
CA LEU A 90 3.86 2.31 -24.02
C LEU A 90 2.74 1.92 -24.99
N LYS A 91 3.03 0.91 -25.82
CA LYS A 91 2.05 0.33 -26.77
C LYS A 91 1.08 -0.57 -26.01
N LEU A 92 0.16 0.07 -25.30
CA LEU A 92 -0.88 -0.58 -24.52
C LEU A 92 -2.11 -0.82 -25.40
N TYR A 93 -2.63 -2.05 -25.47
CA TYR A 93 -3.76 -2.45 -26.32
C TYR A 93 -5.10 -2.32 -25.57
N HIS A 94 -6.11 -3.14 -25.89
CA HIS A 94 -7.18 -3.41 -24.93
C HIS A 94 -6.62 -4.19 -23.75
N ILE A 95 -7.25 -4.07 -22.58
CA ILE A 95 -6.71 -4.63 -21.34
C ILE A 95 -6.58 -6.17 -21.40
N GLU A 96 -7.51 -6.83 -22.06
CA GLU A 96 -7.51 -8.29 -22.27
C GLU A 96 -6.31 -8.72 -23.12
N ASP A 97 -6.03 -8.01 -24.22
CA ASP A 97 -4.85 -8.26 -25.05
C ASP A 97 -3.54 -7.93 -24.33
N THR A 98 -3.56 -6.87 -23.51
CA THR A 98 -2.40 -6.35 -22.76
C THR A 98 -1.85 -7.40 -21.78
N LEU A 99 -2.73 -8.20 -21.19
CA LEU A 99 -2.37 -9.19 -20.15
C LEU A 99 -2.12 -10.60 -20.71
N THR A 100 -1.94 -10.75 -22.02
CA THR A 100 -1.47 -12.02 -22.61
C THR A 100 0.01 -12.27 -22.29
N SER A 101 0.43 -13.54 -22.28
CA SER A 101 1.79 -13.96 -21.93
C SER A 101 2.89 -13.26 -22.73
N SER A 102 2.71 -13.14 -24.05
CA SER A 102 3.66 -12.46 -24.93
C SER A 102 3.74 -10.95 -24.63
N ASN A 103 2.59 -10.32 -24.34
CA ASN A 103 2.52 -8.88 -24.11
C ASN A 103 3.03 -8.48 -22.72
N ILE A 104 2.81 -9.27 -21.67
CA ILE A 104 3.33 -8.96 -20.32
C ILE A 104 4.86 -8.81 -20.34
N ASN A 105 5.58 -9.77 -20.92
CA ASN A 105 7.05 -9.71 -21.00
C ASN A 105 7.53 -8.48 -21.79
N LYS A 106 6.85 -8.16 -22.89
CA LYS A 106 7.13 -6.97 -23.69
C LYS A 106 6.92 -5.69 -22.88
N LEU A 107 5.83 -5.60 -22.12
CA LEU A 107 5.52 -4.44 -21.29
C LEU A 107 6.52 -4.26 -20.15
N VAL A 108 6.95 -5.35 -19.50
CA VAL A 108 8.02 -5.32 -18.50
C VAL A 108 9.30 -4.71 -19.09
N ASN A 109 9.68 -5.13 -20.29
CA ASN A 109 10.85 -4.58 -20.97
C ASN A 109 10.68 -3.11 -21.36
N GLN A 110 9.48 -2.71 -21.83
CA GLN A 110 9.20 -1.31 -22.15
C GLN A 110 9.22 -0.41 -20.91
N VAL A 111 8.73 -0.88 -19.77
CA VAL A 111 8.85 -0.16 -18.50
C VAL A 111 10.30 -0.05 -18.05
N LYS A 112 11.10 -1.13 -18.18
CA LYS A 112 12.54 -1.09 -17.89
C LYS A 112 13.27 -0.07 -18.76
N GLU A 113 12.98 -0.04 -20.06
CA GLU A 113 13.57 0.93 -21.00
C GLU A 113 13.12 2.36 -20.71
N PHE A 114 11.84 2.57 -20.38
CA PHE A 114 11.38 3.88 -19.93
C PHE A 114 12.13 4.31 -18.66
N ASN A 115 12.23 3.41 -17.69
CA ASN A 115 12.92 3.67 -16.43
C ASN A 115 14.42 3.92 -16.60
N SER A 116 15.12 3.30 -17.55
CA SER A 116 16.55 3.56 -17.76
C SER A 116 16.80 5.00 -18.24
N LYS A 117 15.83 5.61 -18.94
CA LYS A 117 15.91 6.96 -19.50
C LYS A 117 15.38 8.06 -18.57
N ASN A 118 14.84 7.72 -17.40
CA ASN A 118 14.20 8.68 -16.49
C ASN A 118 14.71 8.54 -15.05
N THR A 119 14.88 9.67 -14.35
CA THR A 119 15.29 9.67 -12.93
C THR A 119 14.18 9.16 -12.03
N ILE A 120 12.93 9.57 -12.28
CA ILE A 120 11.75 9.07 -11.57
C ILE A 120 11.29 7.78 -12.24
N LYS A 121 11.32 6.69 -11.48
CA LYS A 121 10.93 5.36 -11.95
C LYS A 121 9.43 5.15 -11.80
N VAL A 122 8.83 4.47 -12.78
CA VAL A 122 7.44 4.01 -12.77
C VAL A 122 7.37 2.50 -12.61
N SER A 123 6.26 1.98 -12.10
CA SER A 123 6.00 0.54 -12.10
C SER A 123 5.05 0.17 -13.24
N LEU A 124 5.09 -1.09 -13.67
CA LEU A 124 4.14 -1.59 -14.66
C LEU A 124 2.71 -1.46 -14.13
N ILE A 125 2.47 -1.84 -12.87
CA ILE A 125 1.14 -1.71 -12.28
C ILE A 125 0.65 -0.26 -12.24
N GLY A 126 1.50 0.70 -11.87
CA GLY A 126 1.12 2.12 -11.85
C GLY A 126 0.82 2.67 -13.24
N THR A 127 1.53 2.17 -14.25
CA THR A 127 1.30 2.51 -15.66
C THR A 127 -0.04 1.95 -16.16
N LEU A 128 -0.33 0.68 -15.84
CA LEU A 128 -1.58 0.02 -16.21
C LEU A 128 -2.79 0.65 -15.53
N THR A 129 -2.73 0.92 -14.23
CA THR A 129 -3.85 1.54 -13.49
C THR A 129 -4.05 2.99 -13.88
N THR A 130 -3.01 3.70 -14.31
CA THR A 130 -3.14 5.04 -14.87
C THR A 130 -3.86 5.03 -16.22
N LYS A 131 -3.68 4.00 -17.05
CA LYS A 131 -4.38 3.90 -18.34
C LYS A 131 -5.81 3.36 -18.20
N TYR A 132 -5.99 2.25 -17.47
CA TYR A 132 -7.25 1.51 -17.47
C TYR A 132 -8.09 1.68 -16.20
N GLY A 133 -7.52 2.28 -15.15
CA GLY A 133 -8.15 2.36 -13.84
C GLY A 133 -7.87 1.13 -12.96
N ASP A 134 -7.94 1.33 -11.65
CA ASP A 134 -7.63 0.31 -10.65
C ASP A 134 -8.56 -0.91 -10.72
N GLN A 135 -9.88 -0.70 -10.84
CA GLN A 135 -10.87 -1.78 -10.90
C GLN A 135 -10.62 -2.69 -12.10
N ALA A 136 -10.49 -2.12 -13.29
CA ALA A 136 -10.34 -2.90 -14.53
C ALA A 136 -9.04 -3.72 -14.51
N VAL A 137 -7.95 -3.14 -14.04
CA VAL A 137 -6.67 -3.86 -13.89
C VAL A 137 -6.79 -5.00 -12.89
N ALA A 138 -7.44 -4.77 -11.75
CA ALA A 138 -7.56 -5.79 -10.73
C ALA A 138 -8.36 -7.00 -11.21
N THR A 139 -9.51 -6.80 -11.85
CA THR A 139 -10.32 -7.91 -12.36
C THR A 139 -9.66 -8.60 -13.55
N ALA A 140 -9.02 -7.83 -14.44
CA ALA A 140 -8.32 -8.39 -15.60
C ALA A 140 -7.10 -9.24 -15.21
N LEU A 141 -6.35 -8.86 -14.16
CA LEU A 141 -5.24 -9.68 -13.65
C LEU A 141 -5.72 -11.02 -13.08
N VAL A 142 -6.85 -11.05 -12.36
CA VAL A 142 -7.43 -12.31 -11.89
C VAL A 142 -7.83 -13.20 -13.07
N THR A 143 -8.49 -12.63 -14.08
CA THR A 143 -8.89 -13.36 -15.28
C THR A 143 -7.67 -13.91 -16.03
N ALA A 144 -6.64 -13.10 -16.22
CA ALA A 144 -5.40 -13.50 -16.91
C ALA A 144 -4.67 -14.64 -16.16
N GLU A 145 -4.64 -14.61 -14.83
CA GLU A 145 -4.07 -15.69 -14.02
C GLU A 145 -4.81 -17.02 -14.24
N ARG A 146 -6.15 -16.97 -14.31
CA ARG A 146 -6.99 -18.16 -14.51
C ARG A 146 -6.90 -18.71 -15.92
N SER A 147 -6.63 -17.88 -16.93
CA SER A 147 -6.66 -18.28 -18.34
C SER A 147 -5.30 -18.77 -18.86
N THR A 148 -4.19 -18.34 -18.26
CA THR A 148 -2.86 -18.71 -18.74
C THR A 148 -2.49 -20.13 -18.31
N LYS A 149 -1.84 -20.88 -19.21
CA LYS A 149 -1.29 -22.23 -18.94
C LYS A 149 0.20 -22.21 -18.61
N SER A 150 0.85 -21.05 -18.72
CA SER A 150 2.29 -20.90 -18.51
C SER A 150 2.59 -20.54 -17.07
N SER A 151 3.27 -21.43 -16.33
CA SER A 151 3.60 -21.22 -14.92
C SER A 151 4.39 -19.93 -14.66
N SER A 152 5.36 -19.62 -15.51
CA SER A 152 6.17 -18.39 -15.36
C SER A 152 5.33 -17.12 -15.54
N ILE A 153 4.29 -17.16 -16.36
CA ILE A 153 3.37 -16.04 -16.57
C ILE A 153 2.39 -15.93 -15.40
N VAL A 154 1.92 -17.05 -14.84
CA VAL A 154 1.10 -17.07 -13.61
C VAL A 154 1.85 -16.35 -12.49
N GLU A 155 3.13 -16.66 -12.27
CA GLU A 155 3.95 -16.03 -11.23
C GLU A 155 4.12 -14.52 -11.44
N GLN A 156 4.34 -14.08 -12.68
CA GLN A 156 4.40 -12.65 -13.01
C GLN A 156 3.07 -11.95 -12.74
N ILE A 157 1.94 -12.55 -13.11
CA ILE A 157 0.61 -11.99 -12.85
C ILE A 157 0.33 -11.92 -11.36
N ARG A 158 0.66 -12.95 -10.59
CA ARG A 158 0.56 -12.94 -9.11
C ARG A 158 1.39 -11.84 -8.47
N THR A 159 2.57 -11.59 -9.02
CA THR A 159 3.43 -10.48 -8.58
C THR A 159 2.73 -9.14 -8.85
N LEU A 160 2.20 -8.92 -10.05
CA LEU A 160 1.46 -7.70 -10.39
C LEU A 160 0.21 -7.49 -9.53
N ARG A 161 -0.54 -8.57 -9.24
CA ARG A 161 -1.67 -8.52 -8.29
C ARG A 161 -1.20 -8.07 -6.91
N SER A 162 -0.14 -8.69 -6.39
CA SER A 162 0.43 -8.34 -5.08
C SER A 162 0.91 -6.89 -5.03
N GLU A 163 1.59 -6.41 -6.07
CA GLU A 163 2.01 -5.01 -6.19
C GLU A 163 0.83 -4.05 -6.18
N GLN A 164 -0.28 -4.40 -6.85
CA GLN A 164 -1.50 -3.59 -6.85
C GLN A 164 -2.08 -3.45 -5.45
N LEU A 165 -2.23 -4.56 -4.72
CA LEU A 165 -2.78 -4.57 -3.36
C LEU A 165 -1.88 -3.78 -2.39
N VAL A 166 -0.56 -3.99 -2.47
CA VAL A 166 0.41 -3.24 -1.67
C VAL A 166 0.35 -1.75 -1.99
N ARG A 167 0.14 -1.37 -3.25
CA ARG A 167 -0.04 0.03 -3.64
C ARG A 167 -1.28 0.63 -3.00
N TRP A 168 -2.44 -0.03 -3.07
CA TRP A 168 -3.67 0.44 -2.43
C TRP A 168 -3.50 0.63 -0.92
N LYS A 169 -2.79 -0.29 -0.26
CA LYS A 169 -2.46 -0.17 1.16
C LYS A 169 -1.56 1.04 1.43
N LYS A 170 -0.50 1.23 0.63
CA LYS A 170 0.40 2.40 0.73
C LYS A 170 -0.31 3.72 0.48
N ASP A 171 -1.31 3.70 -0.40
CA ASP A 171 -2.19 4.83 -0.69
C ASP A 171 -3.27 5.03 0.41
N GLY A 172 -3.24 4.25 1.50
CA GLY A 172 -4.11 4.39 2.65
C GLY A 172 -5.55 3.93 2.43
N LYS A 173 -5.82 3.09 1.42
CA LYS A 173 -7.18 2.64 1.13
C LYS A 173 -7.67 1.68 2.21
N SER A 174 -8.84 1.96 2.80
CA SER A 174 -9.51 1.02 3.70
C SER A 174 -10.12 -0.16 2.92
N VAL A 175 -10.49 -1.23 3.62
CA VAL A 175 -11.23 -2.36 3.02
C VAL A 175 -12.53 -1.88 2.36
N THR A 176 -13.28 -1.01 3.05
CA THR A 176 -14.49 -0.39 2.50
C THR A 176 -14.18 0.45 1.27
N GLY A 177 -13.08 1.22 1.29
CA GLY A 177 -12.65 2.00 0.13
C GLY A 177 -12.31 1.15 -1.09
N VAL A 178 -11.67 -0.01 -0.88
CA VAL A 178 -11.42 -0.99 -1.96
C VAL A 178 -12.71 -1.65 -2.43
N SER A 179 -13.65 -1.97 -1.52
CA SER A 179 -14.96 -2.49 -1.90
C SER A 179 -15.74 -1.52 -2.80
N THR A 180 -15.76 -0.22 -2.45
CA THR A 180 -16.36 0.82 -3.28
C THR A 180 -15.63 0.96 -4.62
N LEU A 181 -14.29 0.93 -4.63
CA LEU A 181 -13.48 0.98 -5.84
C LEU A 181 -13.78 -0.17 -6.80
N LEU A 182 -14.03 -1.37 -6.28
CA LEU A 182 -14.35 -2.55 -7.09
C LEU A 182 -15.77 -2.52 -7.66
N ASN A 183 -16.62 -1.61 -7.17
CA ASN A 183 -17.99 -1.38 -7.62
C ASN A 183 -18.81 -2.68 -7.73
N PHE A 184 -19.18 -3.24 -6.58
CA PHE A 184 -20.03 -4.44 -6.49
C PHE A 184 -21.49 -4.22 -6.94
N GLY A 185 -21.92 -2.98 -7.18
CA GLY A 185 -23.23 -2.69 -7.78
C GLY A 185 -23.35 -3.17 -9.24
N ASN A 186 -22.23 -3.48 -9.88
CA ASN A 186 -22.17 -4.11 -11.19
C ASN A 186 -21.72 -5.58 -11.05
N ASN A 187 -22.56 -6.51 -11.51
CA ASN A 187 -22.32 -7.96 -11.43
C ASN A 187 -21.29 -8.49 -12.44
N ARG A 188 -20.75 -7.65 -13.33
CA ARG A 188 -19.61 -8.04 -14.19
C ARG A 188 -18.40 -8.38 -13.33
N ASP A 189 -17.73 -9.49 -13.66
CA ASP A 189 -16.52 -10.01 -13.00
C ASP A 189 -16.67 -10.19 -11.49
N LEU A 190 -17.88 -10.51 -11.01
CA LEU A 190 -18.21 -10.56 -9.59
C LEU A 190 -17.28 -11.53 -8.82
N GLY A 191 -17.00 -12.70 -9.38
CA GLY A 191 -16.09 -13.68 -8.78
C GLY A 191 -14.65 -13.18 -8.70
N GLN A 192 -14.19 -12.40 -9.67
CA GLN A 192 -12.87 -11.76 -9.64
C GLN A 192 -12.82 -10.66 -8.58
N LYS A 193 -13.86 -9.82 -8.49
CA LYS A 193 -13.97 -8.76 -7.48
C LYS A 193 -13.94 -9.31 -6.06
N PHE A 194 -14.68 -10.38 -5.79
CA PHE A 194 -14.64 -11.03 -4.48
C PHE A 194 -13.24 -11.55 -4.15
N GLN A 195 -12.56 -12.20 -5.10
CA GLN A 195 -11.20 -12.67 -4.89
C GLN A 195 -10.23 -11.52 -4.60
N VAL A 196 -10.31 -10.42 -5.35
CA VAL A 196 -9.45 -9.23 -5.11
C VAL A 196 -9.70 -8.65 -3.73
N LEU A 197 -10.97 -8.53 -3.32
CA LEU A 197 -11.32 -7.98 -2.02
C LEU A 197 -10.82 -8.90 -0.89
N ASP A 198 -10.98 -10.21 -1.02
CA ASP A 198 -10.53 -11.20 -0.05
C ASP A 198 -9.00 -11.20 0.11
N ASP A 199 -8.26 -11.17 -1.01
CA ASP A 199 -6.81 -11.05 -1.01
C ASP A 199 -6.36 -9.75 -0.31
N TYR A 200 -7.07 -8.64 -0.53
CA TYR A 200 -6.78 -7.36 0.10
C TYR A 200 -7.04 -7.38 1.61
N VAL A 201 -8.17 -7.93 2.04
CA VAL A 201 -8.50 -8.10 3.47
C VAL A 201 -7.43 -8.95 4.15
N THR A 202 -7.00 -10.04 3.51
CA THR A 202 -5.94 -10.90 4.01
C THR A 202 -4.60 -10.17 4.15
N LEU A 203 -4.23 -9.33 3.18
CA LEU A 203 -3.02 -8.52 3.23
C LEU A 203 -3.04 -7.52 4.40
N VAL A 204 -4.17 -6.84 4.61
CA VAL A 204 -4.33 -5.88 5.70
C VAL A 204 -4.23 -6.58 7.05
N LYS A 205 -4.98 -7.66 7.27
CA LYS A 205 -4.96 -8.43 8.53
C LYS A 205 -3.57 -8.92 8.92
N LYS A 206 -2.84 -9.55 7.99
CA LYS A 206 -1.48 -10.04 8.24
C LYS A 206 -0.55 -8.94 8.73
N SER A 207 -0.71 -7.73 8.20
CA SER A 207 0.13 -6.60 8.56
C SER A 207 -0.12 -6.12 9.98
N ASP A 208 -1.38 -6.08 10.40
CA ASP A 208 -1.77 -5.66 11.74
C ASP A 208 -1.27 -6.68 12.78
N GLU A 209 -1.38 -7.98 12.49
CA GLU A 209 -0.82 -9.03 13.35
C GLU A 209 0.72 -8.95 13.47
N THR A 210 1.41 -8.53 12.41
CA THR A 210 2.88 -8.39 12.45
C THR A 210 3.29 -7.22 13.34
N LEU A 211 2.52 -6.13 13.34
CA LEU A 211 2.76 -4.96 14.19
C LEU A 211 2.44 -5.23 15.67
N LEU A 212 1.52 -6.15 15.96
CA LEU A 212 1.17 -6.53 17.33
C LEU A 212 2.18 -7.50 17.98
N ARG A 213 3.09 -8.08 17.19
CA ARG A 213 4.10 -9.06 17.66
C ARG A 213 5.52 -8.50 17.76
N ALA A 214 5.75 -7.27 17.32
CA ALA A 214 7.03 -6.57 17.35
C ALA A 214 7.12 -5.65 18.57
#